data_AF-A0A3C0X0X0-F1
#
_entry.id   AF-A0A3C0X0X0-F1
#
_cell.length_a   1.000
_cell.length_b   1.000
_cell.length_c   1.000
_cell.angle_alpha   90.00
_cell.angle_beta   90.00
_cell.angle_gamma   90.00
#
_symmetry.space_group_name_H-M   'P 1'
#
loop_
_entity.id
_entity.type
_entity.pdbx_description
1 polymer ?
#
loop_
_entity_poly.entity_id
_entity_poly.type
_entity_poly.pdbx_seq_one_letter_code
_entity_poly.pdbx_strand_id
1 'polypeptide(L)'
;MNKINPFWSWNDKLRKEELIKQIELMKESGIEGFFMHARGGLKTEYMGDDWFDCIKACMDKADELGMEAWAYDENGWPSGFANGIVPKKSVDFQQKKLETAILNKGDMLPKNLIGLYRVNENGFEKISSAEDGCFAVYYIVNPYYIDTFNPAAIKCFINETHEKYYKRFGDRFGKSLKGFFTDEPQYGNGATPWSTLFPELFLKEYGYSITDNLPFLYFDFDGAEKFRSDFYNMAAKQFRTSFIKQMYDWCTEHNCRLTGHMMEEDTLLTQLGATGGVMACYEYFHEPGIDWLGRKISTPFIPKQLGSVARQLGRKTLTESFALCGWDVSLNELKWIMQWQMVNGVTSLCPHLEGYSLRGERKRDYPASVFYQLPWFKEAYKPFAEFICKTGTLLDL
;
A
#
# COMPACT_ATOMS: atom_id res chain seq x y z
N MET A 1 -21.70 -13.69 3.43
CA MET A 1 -20.77 -14.64 2.79
C MET A 1 -19.56 -13.85 2.33
N ASN A 2 -18.36 -14.42 2.43
CA ASN A 2 -17.16 -13.83 1.85
C ASN A 2 -17.22 -13.85 0.33
N LYS A 3 -16.46 -12.95 -0.26
CA LYS A 3 -16.44 -12.67 -1.68
C LYS A 3 -15.00 -12.69 -2.17
N ILE A 4 -14.83 -13.10 -3.42
CA ILE A 4 -13.62 -12.84 -4.18
C ILE A 4 -13.83 -11.52 -4.90
N ASN A 5 -12.94 -10.57 -4.62
CA ASN A 5 -12.91 -9.25 -5.23
C ASN A 5 -11.52 -9.08 -5.82
N PRO A 6 -11.32 -9.23 -7.13
CA PRO A 6 -9.98 -9.34 -7.62
C PRO A 6 -9.51 -8.01 -8.21
N PHE A 7 -8.20 -7.88 -8.44
CA PHE A 7 -7.62 -6.73 -9.10
C PHE A 7 -7.92 -6.77 -10.59
N TRP A 8 -8.82 -5.89 -11.02
CA TRP A 8 -9.14 -5.76 -12.43
C TRP A 8 -8.27 -4.68 -13.07
N SER A 9 -7.21 -5.13 -13.74
CA SER A 9 -6.19 -4.30 -14.37
C SER A 9 -6.74 -3.57 -15.59
N TRP A 10 -7.17 -2.33 -15.38
CA TRP A 10 -7.54 -1.38 -16.42
C TRP A 10 -6.29 -0.85 -17.09
N ASN A 11 -5.91 -1.50 -18.19
CA ASN A 11 -4.58 -1.36 -18.78
C ASN A 11 -4.60 -1.05 -20.29
N ASP A 12 -5.71 -0.63 -20.90
CA ASP A 12 -5.77 -0.22 -22.32
C ASP A 12 -6.74 0.97 -22.49
N LYS A 13 -7.17 1.29 -23.72
CA LYS A 13 -8.32 2.19 -23.91
C LYS A 13 -9.59 1.44 -23.49
N LEU A 14 -10.19 1.92 -22.41
CA LEU A 14 -11.38 1.33 -21.82
C LEU A 14 -12.59 1.55 -22.73
N ARG A 15 -13.42 0.52 -22.87
CA ARG A 15 -14.67 0.54 -23.63
C ARG A 15 -15.77 -0.03 -22.75
N LYS A 16 -16.86 0.72 -22.57
CA LYS A 16 -17.96 0.36 -21.65
C LYS A 16 -18.53 -1.02 -21.95
N GLU A 17 -18.65 -1.38 -23.23
CA GLU A 17 -19.20 -2.67 -23.67
C GLU A 17 -18.30 -3.83 -23.24
N GLU A 18 -16.97 -3.67 -23.36
CA GLU A 18 -16.02 -4.70 -22.93
C GLU A 18 -15.95 -4.79 -21.40
N LEU A 19 -16.02 -3.65 -20.70
CA LEU A 19 -16.08 -3.61 -19.24
C LEU A 19 -17.30 -4.38 -18.72
N ILE A 20 -18.49 -4.10 -19.26
CA ILE A 20 -19.75 -4.77 -18.90
C ILE A 20 -19.65 -6.29 -19.14
N LYS A 21 -19.16 -6.69 -20.32
CA LYS A 21 -18.97 -8.10 -20.65
C LYS A 21 -18.00 -8.80 -19.69
N GLN A 22 -16.91 -8.14 -19.31
CA GLN A 22 -15.94 -8.71 -18.37
C GLN A 22 -16.53 -8.87 -16.96
N ILE A 23 -17.39 -7.94 -16.51
CA ILE A 23 -18.14 -8.07 -15.26
C ILE A 23 -19.08 -9.28 -15.32
N GLU A 24 -19.79 -9.49 -16.44
CA GLU A 24 -20.65 -10.67 -16.62
C GLU A 24 -19.85 -11.97 -16.55
N LEU A 25 -18.68 -12.04 -17.18
CA LEU A 25 -17.78 -13.19 -17.11
C LEU A 25 -17.25 -13.47 -15.69
N MET A 26 -16.94 -12.41 -14.93
CA MET A 26 -16.61 -12.53 -13.50
C MET A 26 -17.79 -13.15 -12.74
N LYS A 27 -19.00 -12.62 -12.90
CA LYS A 27 -20.21 -13.11 -12.23
C LYS A 27 -20.50 -14.58 -12.55
N GLU A 28 -20.43 -14.95 -13.83
CA GLU A 28 -20.61 -16.34 -14.29
C GLU A 28 -19.63 -17.31 -13.63
N SER A 29 -18.42 -16.82 -13.32
CA SER A 29 -17.32 -17.58 -12.72
C SER A 29 -17.33 -17.56 -11.18
N GLY A 30 -18.37 -17.03 -10.54
CA GLY A 30 -18.50 -16.99 -9.08
C GLY A 30 -17.70 -15.89 -8.38
N ILE A 31 -17.19 -14.92 -9.14
CA ILE A 31 -16.62 -13.68 -8.61
C ILE A 31 -17.77 -12.70 -8.32
N GLU A 32 -17.74 -12.04 -7.16
CA GLU A 32 -18.87 -11.26 -6.63
C GLU A 32 -18.54 -9.78 -6.41
N GLY A 33 -17.35 -9.35 -6.83
CA GLY A 33 -16.94 -7.96 -6.85
C GLY A 33 -15.61 -7.78 -7.56
N PHE A 34 -15.08 -6.56 -7.59
CA PHE A 34 -13.82 -6.22 -8.28
C PHE A 34 -13.27 -4.87 -7.83
N PHE A 35 -11.93 -4.76 -7.87
CA PHE A 35 -11.19 -3.50 -7.70
C PHE A 35 -10.83 -2.93 -9.08
N MET A 36 -11.34 -1.75 -9.41
CA MET A 36 -11.04 -1.07 -10.68
C MET A 36 -9.65 -0.42 -10.60
N HIS A 37 -8.63 -1.14 -11.08
CA HIS A 37 -7.22 -0.82 -10.88
C HIS A 37 -6.59 -0.21 -12.14
N ALA A 38 -6.29 1.09 -12.10
CA ALA A 38 -5.51 1.74 -13.15
C ALA A 38 -4.09 1.18 -13.19
N ARG A 39 -3.65 0.69 -14.36
CA ARG A 39 -2.41 -0.10 -14.46
C ARG A 39 -1.61 0.19 -15.72
N GLY A 40 -0.36 -0.27 -15.72
CA GLY A 40 0.60 -0.05 -16.81
C GLY A 40 0.01 -0.34 -18.19
N GLY A 41 0.03 0.67 -19.06
CA GLY A 41 -0.52 0.60 -20.41
C GLY A 41 -1.92 1.22 -20.57
N LEU A 42 -2.54 1.70 -19.49
CA LEU A 42 -3.80 2.47 -19.55
C LEU A 42 -3.69 3.63 -20.56
N LYS A 43 -4.67 3.74 -21.46
CA LYS A 43 -4.77 4.83 -22.44
C LYS A 43 -5.93 5.79 -22.16
N THR A 44 -6.91 5.36 -21.38
CA THR A 44 -7.94 6.27 -20.87
C THR A 44 -7.31 7.17 -19.82
N GLU A 45 -7.52 8.48 -19.89
CA GLU A 45 -6.95 9.43 -18.94
C GLU A 45 -7.47 9.14 -17.52
N TYR A 46 -6.55 8.82 -16.61
CA TYR A 46 -6.88 8.57 -15.20
C TYR A 46 -7.52 9.82 -14.58
N MET A 47 -8.65 9.64 -13.88
CA MET A 47 -9.46 10.71 -13.28
C MET A 47 -10.03 11.73 -14.27
N GLY A 48 -9.99 11.45 -15.59
CA GLY A 48 -10.71 12.22 -16.60
C GLY A 48 -12.19 11.84 -16.70
N ASP A 49 -12.95 12.53 -17.55
CA ASP A 49 -14.39 12.27 -17.70
C ASP A 49 -14.65 10.87 -18.27
N ASP A 50 -13.90 10.43 -19.29
CA ASP A 50 -13.97 9.06 -19.84
C ASP A 50 -13.73 7.98 -18.76
N TRP A 51 -12.83 8.24 -17.81
CA TRP A 51 -12.56 7.33 -16.69
C TRP A 51 -13.79 7.20 -15.80
N PHE A 52 -14.36 8.32 -15.37
CA PHE A 52 -15.54 8.31 -14.51
C PHE A 52 -16.79 7.76 -15.20
N ASP A 53 -16.90 7.96 -16.50
CA ASP A 53 -17.91 7.33 -17.35
C ASP A 53 -17.80 5.80 -17.36
N CYS A 54 -16.57 5.26 -17.36
CA CYS A 54 -16.32 3.83 -17.22
C CYS A 54 -16.64 3.35 -15.80
N ILE A 55 -16.22 4.07 -14.76
CA ILE A 55 -16.55 3.75 -13.36
C ILE A 55 -18.06 3.66 -13.17
N LYS A 56 -18.81 4.65 -13.67
CA LYS A 56 -20.28 4.66 -13.60
C LYS A 56 -20.90 3.44 -14.27
N ALA A 57 -20.46 3.10 -15.49
CA ALA A 57 -20.95 1.93 -16.20
C ALA A 57 -20.70 0.63 -15.42
N CYS A 58 -19.53 0.48 -14.80
CA CYS A 58 -19.21 -0.67 -13.97
C CYS A 58 -20.05 -0.75 -12.69
N MET A 59 -20.29 0.38 -12.02
CA MET A 59 -21.16 0.44 -10.84
C MET A 59 -22.61 0.12 -11.19
N ASP A 60 -23.13 0.64 -12.30
CA ASP A 60 -24.50 0.37 -12.75
C ASP A 60 -24.67 -1.13 -13.07
N LYS A 61 -23.67 -1.75 -13.71
CA LYS A 61 -23.69 -3.20 -13.96
C LYS A 61 -23.52 -4.03 -12.69
N ALA A 62 -22.69 -3.57 -11.74
CA ALA A 62 -22.54 -4.23 -10.45
C ALA A 62 -23.86 -4.24 -9.67
N ASP A 63 -24.61 -3.14 -9.67
CA ASP A 63 -25.94 -3.09 -9.04
C ASP A 63 -26.95 -4.04 -9.70
N GLU A 64 -26.95 -4.12 -11.03
CA GLU A 64 -27.80 -5.05 -11.79
C GLU A 64 -27.55 -6.51 -11.38
N LEU A 65 -26.28 -6.88 -11.15
CA LEU A 65 -25.86 -8.24 -10.85
C LEU A 65 -25.71 -8.55 -9.35
N GLY A 66 -25.90 -7.55 -8.48
CA GLY A 66 -25.67 -7.66 -7.04
C GLY A 66 -24.20 -7.84 -6.65
N MET A 67 -23.27 -7.33 -7.45
CA MET A 67 -21.82 -7.39 -7.23
C MET A 67 -21.29 -6.15 -6.49
N GLU A 68 -20.04 -6.21 -6.03
CA GLU A 68 -19.37 -5.10 -5.35
C GLU A 68 -18.33 -4.42 -6.24
N ALA A 69 -18.50 -3.13 -6.51
CA ALA A 69 -17.46 -2.34 -7.13
C ALA A 69 -16.60 -1.67 -6.04
N TRP A 70 -15.29 -1.66 -6.25
CA TRP A 70 -14.32 -0.97 -5.42
C TRP A 70 -13.39 -0.12 -6.29
N ALA A 71 -13.01 1.04 -5.78
CA ALA A 71 -11.99 1.86 -6.41
C ALA A 71 -10.61 1.40 -5.95
N TYR A 72 -9.64 1.44 -6.85
CA TYR A 72 -8.23 1.45 -6.47
C TYR A 72 -7.78 2.92 -6.44
N ASP A 73 -7.11 3.34 -5.37
CA ASP A 73 -6.92 4.76 -5.04
C ASP A 73 -5.76 5.45 -5.78
N GLU A 74 -5.08 4.75 -6.69
CA GLU A 74 -3.89 5.22 -7.41
C GLU A 74 -3.90 4.86 -8.90
N ASN A 75 -3.02 5.49 -9.69
CA ASN A 75 -2.63 5.03 -11.02
C ASN A 75 -1.26 4.36 -10.98
N GLY A 76 -1.25 3.03 -11.00
CA GLY A 76 -0.06 2.24 -10.74
C GLY A 76 0.11 1.99 -9.25
N TRP A 77 1.35 1.91 -8.80
CA TRP A 77 1.73 1.49 -7.45
C TRP A 77 2.99 2.25 -7.01
N PRO A 78 3.22 2.47 -5.70
CA PRO A 78 2.29 2.25 -4.58
C PRO A 78 1.31 3.41 -4.36
N SER A 79 0.31 3.28 -3.49
CA SER A 79 -0.67 4.35 -3.23
C SER A 79 -0.06 5.61 -2.60
N GLY A 80 -0.51 6.78 -3.01
CA GLY A 80 -0.32 8.03 -2.27
C GLY A 80 0.14 9.23 -3.11
N PHE A 81 0.50 9.04 -4.38
CA PHE A 81 1.05 10.11 -5.22
C PHE A 81 0.08 10.65 -6.27
N ALA A 82 -1.11 10.06 -6.43
CA ALA A 82 -2.19 10.41 -7.35
C ALA A 82 -1.69 10.69 -8.77
N ASN A 83 -1.06 9.70 -9.41
CA ASN A 83 -0.49 9.82 -10.75
C ASN A 83 0.57 10.95 -10.87
N GLY A 84 1.26 11.23 -9.76
CA GLY A 84 2.33 12.20 -9.62
C GLY A 84 1.83 13.63 -9.41
N ILE A 85 0.52 13.82 -9.19
CA ILE A 85 -0.07 15.14 -8.96
C ILE A 85 0.36 15.71 -7.60
N VAL A 86 0.35 14.90 -6.54
CA VAL A 86 0.67 15.36 -5.18
C VAL A 86 2.12 15.84 -5.06
N PRO A 87 3.15 15.04 -5.41
CA PRO A 87 4.54 15.48 -5.25
C PRO A 87 4.91 16.68 -6.14
N LYS A 88 4.17 16.94 -7.24
CA LYS A 88 4.38 18.14 -8.08
C LYS A 88 3.92 19.45 -7.43
N LYS A 89 3.03 19.39 -6.44
CA LYS A 89 2.45 20.59 -5.82
C LYS A 89 3.41 21.28 -4.83
N SER A 90 4.25 20.52 -4.14
CA SER A 90 5.23 21.07 -3.20
C SER A 90 6.37 20.10 -2.93
N VAL A 91 7.59 20.62 -2.73
CA VAL A 91 8.73 19.84 -2.24
C VAL A 91 8.49 19.31 -0.82
N ASP A 92 7.63 19.98 -0.03
CA ASP A 92 7.24 19.52 1.31
C ASP A 92 6.39 18.24 1.25
N PHE A 93 5.75 17.97 0.11
CA PHE A 93 4.98 16.75 -0.12
C PHE A 93 5.82 15.63 -0.72
N GLN A 94 7.08 15.87 -1.07
CA GLN A 94 7.96 14.85 -1.66
C GLN A 94 8.65 14.04 -0.57
N GLN A 95 8.76 12.73 -0.78
CA GLN A 95 9.43 11.80 0.14
C GLN A 95 10.87 12.24 0.40
N LYS A 96 11.32 12.08 1.65
CA LYS A 96 12.69 12.40 2.07
C LYS A 96 13.30 11.19 2.78
N LYS A 97 14.60 10.99 2.60
CA LYS A 97 15.38 9.99 3.32
C LYS A 97 16.71 10.57 3.77
N LEU A 98 17.22 10.06 4.89
CA LEU A 98 18.54 10.44 5.37
C LEU A 98 19.64 9.80 4.51
N GLU A 99 20.71 10.55 4.34
CA GLU A 99 21.98 10.13 3.74
C GLU A 99 23.13 10.67 4.60
N THR A 100 24.30 10.07 4.45
CA THR A 100 25.46 10.39 5.25
C THR A 100 26.69 10.64 4.37
N ALA A 101 27.66 11.37 4.91
CA ALA A 101 28.96 11.56 4.28
C ALA A 101 30.03 11.78 5.35
N ILE A 102 31.27 11.43 5.01
CA ILE A 102 32.45 11.89 5.75
C ILE A 102 33.00 13.10 4.99
N LEU A 103 33.13 14.23 5.68
CA LEU A 103 33.62 15.48 5.12
C LEU A 103 34.95 15.87 5.75
N ASN A 104 35.73 16.65 5.03
CA ASN A 104 36.95 17.30 5.50
C ASN A 104 36.80 18.82 5.55
N LYS A 105 37.76 19.48 6.19
CA LYS A 105 37.79 20.93 6.27
C LYS A 105 37.90 21.54 4.87
N GLY A 106 36.92 22.39 4.54
CA GLY A 106 36.84 23.07 3.24
C GLY A 106 36.01 22.33 2.19
N ASP A 107 35.49 21.13 2.49
CA ASP A 107 34.55 20.45 1.61
C ASP A 107 33.24 21.24 1.47
N MET A 108 32.61 21.11 0.31
CA MET A 108 31.29 21.68 0.06
C MET A 108 30.24 20.94 0.88
N LEU A 109 29.46 21.69 1.67
CA LEU A 109 28.39 21.11 2.48
C LEU A 109 27.24 20.60 1.61
N PRO A 110 26.65 19.43 1.93
CA PRO A 110 25.42 18.97 1.29
C PRO A 110 24.29 20.00 1.40
N LYS A 111 23.50 20.17 0.33
CA LYS A 111 22.43 21.19 0.25
C LYS A 111 21.44 21.16 1.42
N ASN A 112 21.06 19.96 1.85
CA ASN A 112 20.03 19.71 2.86
C ASN A 112 20.67 19.19 4.16
N LEU A 113 21.81 19.76 4.54
CA LEU A 113 22.53 19.40 5.75
C LEU A 113 21.64 19.57 6.99
N ILE A 114 21.59 18.53 7.83
CA ILE A 114 20.86 18.53 9.11
C ILE A 114 21.84 18.74 10.26
N GLY A 115 22.99 18.08 10.21
CA GLY A 115 24.00 18.18 11.26
C GLY A 115 25.37 17.68 10.83
N LEU A 116 26.39 18.25 11.46
CA LEU A 116 27.78 17.80 11.41
C LEU A 116 28.16 17.30 12.79
N TYR A 117 28.90 16.21 12.84
CA TYR A 117 29.27 15.55 14.08
C TYR A 117 30.74 15.15 14.02
N ARG A 118 31.48 15.50 15.08
CA ARG A 118 32.76 14.88 15.35
C ARG A 118 32.49 13.56 16.05
N VAL A 119 32.93 12.45 15.47
CA VAL A 119 32.72 11.10 16.02
C VAL A 119 34.05 10.55 16.48
N ASN A 120 34.11 10.13 17.74
CA ASN A 120 35.30 9.57 18.40
C ASN A 120 34.97 8.16 18.94
N GLU A 121 35.97 7.47 19.50
CA GLU A 121 35.80 6.11 20.05
C GLU A 121 34.70 6.00 21.12
N ASN A 122 34.45 7.08 21.87
CA ASN A 122 33.55 7.09 23.03
C ASN A 122 32.25 7.86 22.81
N GLY A 123 31.97 8.36 21.61
CA GLY A 123 30.76 9.12 21.33
C GLY A 123 30.92 10.17 20.23
N PHE A 124 30.05 11.17 20.25
CA PHE A 124 30.04 12.22 19.25
C PHE A 124 29.67 13.58 19.84
N GLU A 125 30.07 14.64 19.16
CA GLU A 125 29.70 16.02 19.46
C GLU A 125 29.21 16.70 18.18
N LYS A 126 28.10 17.44 18.27
CA LYS A 126 27.62 18.25 17.15
C LYS A 126 28.50 19.49 16.97
N ILE A 127 28.94 19.73 15.75
CA ILE A 127 29.82 20.84 15.38
C ILE A 127 29.15 21.79 14.39
N SER A 128 29.61 23.04 14.33
CA SER A 128 29.02 24.10 13.50
C SER A 128 29.71 24.31 12.14
N SER A 129 30.88 23.71 11.94
CA SER A 129 31.66 23.80 10.70
C SER A 129 32.34 22.48 10.37
N ALA A 130 32.56 22.19 9.09
CA ALA A 130 33.23 20.97 8.66
C ALA A 130 34.69 20.93 9.17
N GLU A 131 35.04 19.78 9.74
CA GLU A 131 36.38 19.42 10.22
C GLU A 131 36.83 18.15 9.49
N ASP A 132 38.13 17.85 9.53
CA ASP A 132 38.69 16.65 8.90
C ASP A 132 38.08 15.37 9.50
N GLY A 133 37.47 14.56 8.64
CA GLY A 133 36.81 13.32 9.04
C GLY A 133 35.47 13.47 9.76
N CYS A 134 34.83 14.65 9.75
CA CYS A 134 33.54 14.82 10.42
C CYS A 134 32.40 14.07 9.69
N PHE A 135 31.46 13.54 10.47
CA PHE A 135 30.28 12.84 9.98
C PHE A 135 29.16 13.84 9.70
N ALA A 136 28.68 13.88 8.47
CA ALA A 136 27.57 14.72 8.05
C ALA A 136 26.31 13.88 7.87
N VAL A 137 25.18 14.36 8.40
CA VAL A 137 23.86 13.81 8.12
C VAL A 137 23.03 14.86 7.39
N TYR A 138 22.46 14.47 6.26
CA TYR A 138 21.63 15.32 5.41
C TYR A 138 20.47 14.49 4.85
N TYR A 139 19.50 15.13 4.21
CA TYR A 139 18.43 14.39 3.53
C TYR A 139 18.44 14.63 2.03
N ILE A 140 18.06 13.60 1.27
CA ILE A 140 17.76 13.75 -0.15
C ILE A 140 16.26 13.64 -0.39
N VAL A 141 15.81 14.24 -1.49
CA VAL A 141 14.41 14.30 -1.87
C VAL A 141 14.16 13.32 -3.02
N ASN A 142 13.18 12.45 -2.86
CA ASN A 142 12.63 11.65 -3.94
C ASN A 142 11.39 12.39 -4.51
N PRO A 143 11.47 12.95 -5.73
CA PRO A 143 10.39 13.77 -6.29
C PRO A 143 9.22 12.94 -6.84
N TYR A 144 9.33 11.61 -6.86
CA TYR A 144 8.33 10.74 -7.50
C TYR A 144 7.32 10.14 -6.52
N TYR A 145 7.60 10.21 -5.22
CA TYR A 145 6.73 9.69 -4.18
C TYR A 145 6.51 10.72 -3.08
N ILE A 146 5.52 10.49 -2.23
CA ILE A 146 5.09 11.48 -1.25
C ILE A 146 5.74 11.31 0.14
N ASP A 147 5.85 12.42 0.88
CA ASP A 147 6.18 12.42 2.30
C ASP A 147 4.98 11.89 3.09
N THR A 148 4.97 10.58 3.33
CA THR A 148 3.86 9.90 4.01
C THR A 148 3.72 10.28 5.49
N PHE A 149 4.73 10.95 6.05
CA PHE A 149 4.66 11.53 7.39
C PHE A 149 3.95 12.88 7.43
N ASN A 150 3.72 13.53 6.28
CA ASN A 150 3.13 14.86 6.19
C ASN A 150 1.59 14.78 6.01
N PRO A 151 0.78 15.14 7.03
CA PRO A 151 -0.67 15.01 6.94
C PRO A 151 -1.30 15.91 5.87
N ALA A 152 -0.62 16.99 5.48
CA ALA A 152 -1.08 17.86 4.40
C ALA A 152 -0.88 17.22 3.02
N ALA A 153 0.19 16.41 2.84
CA ALA A 153 0.40 15.65 1.62
C ALA A 153 -0.69 14.58 1.45
N ILE A 154 -1.06 13.88 2.53
CA ILE A 154 -2.13 12.87 2.52
C ILE A 154 -3.49 13.51 2.27
N LYS A 155 -3.77 14.65 2.90
CA LYS A 155 -5.00 15.40 2.62
C LYS A 155 -5.06 15.82 1.15
N CYS A 156 -3.93 16.21 0.57
CA CYS A 156 -3.85 16.50 -0.85
C CYS A 156 -4.11 15.25 -1.70
N PHE A 157 -3.59 14.08 -1.34
CA PHE A 157 -3.87 12.81 -2.01
C PHE A 157 -5.38 12.51 -2.01
N ILE A 158 -6.02 12.53 -0.83
CA ILE A 158 -7.46 12.33 -0.67
C ILE A 158 -8.27 13.31 -1.54
N ASN A 159 -7.89 14.59 -1.56
CA ASN A 159 -8.55 15.60 -2.40
C ASN A 159 -8.42 15.33 -3.91
N GLU A 160 -7.30 14.76 -4.33
CA GLU A 160 -7.00 14.49 -5.74
C GLU A 160 -7.53 13.14 -6.22
N THR A 161 -7.95 12.26 -5.31
CA THR A 161 -8.48 10.92 -5.61
C THR A 161 -9.89 10.73 -5.03
N HIS A 162 -10.00 10.38 -3.75
CA HIS A 162 -11.21 10.03 -3.02
C HIS A 162 -12.32 11.09 -3.15
N GLU A 163 -12.00 12.36 -2.98
CA GLU A 163 -12.96 13.47 -3.13
C GLU A 163 -13.51 13.61 -4.55
N LYS A 164 -12.73 13.25 -5.58
CA LYS A 164 -13.22 13.30 -6.98
C LYS A 164 -14.24 12.22 -7.25
N TYR A 165 -14.07 11.04 -6.65
CA TYR A 165 -15.09 9.98 -6.65
C TYR A 165 -16.33 10.42 -5.86
N TYR A 166 -16.15 10.97 -4.65
CA TYR A 166 -17.27 11.37 -3.81
C TYR A 166 -18.15 12.46 -4.45
N LYS A 167 -17.53 13.50 -5.04
CA LYS A 167 -18.26 14.56 -5.75
C LYS A 167 -19.14 14.07 -6.88
N ARG A 168 -18.77 12.94 -7.51
CA ARG A 168 -19.50 12.36 -8.66
C ARG A 168 -20.50 11.29 -8.23
N PHE A 169 -20.19 10.53 -7.19
CA PHE A 169 -20.90 9.29 -6.85
C PHE A 169 -21.22 9.15 -5.36
N GLY A 170 -21.23 10.22 -4.57
CA GLY A 170 -21.39 10.16 -3.11
C GLY A 170 -22.66 9.43 -2.64
N ASP A 171 -23.73 9.43 -3.43
CA ASP A 171 -24.98 8.70 -3.16
C ASP A 171 -24.84 7.17 -3.29
N ARG A 172 -23.78 6.73 -3.97
CA ARG A 172 -23.42 5.32 -4.25
C ARG A 172 -22.41 4.73 -3.25
N PHE A 173 -21.78 5.56 -2.41
CA PHE A 173 -20.80 5.13 -1.42
C PHE A 173 -21.44 4.20 -0.37
N GLY A 174 -20.73 3.13 -0.02
CA GLY A 174 -21.21 2.05 0.86
C GLY A 174 -22.26 1.12 0.21
N LYS A 175 -22.80 1.51 -0.94
CA LYS A 175 -23.81 0.75 -1.70
C LYS A 175 -23.15 0.02 -2.86
N SER A 176 -23.11 0.62 -4.04
CA SER A 176 -22.53 0.03 -5.24
C SER A 176 -21.01 0.20 -5.26
N LEU A 177 -20.50 1.35 -4.77
CA LEU A 177 -19.09 1.59 -4.54
C LEU A 177 -18.79 1.36 -3.05
N LYS A 178 -18.19 0.21 -2.74
CA LYS A 178 -17.96 -0.20 -1.35
C LYS A 178 -16.87 0.61 -0.65
N GLY A 179 -15.87 1.05 -1.39
CA GLY A 179 -14.73 1.72 -0.82
C GLY A 179 -13.51 1.73 -1.72
N PHE A 180 -12.36 1.87 -1.08
CA PHE A 180 -11.06 2.01 -1.71
C PHE A 180 -10.10 0.92 -1.27
N PHE A 181 -9.28 0.46 -2.21
CA PHE A 181 -8.07 -0.31 -1.92
C PHE A 181 -6.87 0.63 -1.93
N THR A 182 -6.09 0.62 -0.85
CA THR A 182 -4.76 1.26 -0.78
C THR A 182 -3.68 0.18 -0.81
N ASP A 183 -2.66 0.38 -1.63
CA ASP A 183 -1.68 -0.63 -2.01
C ASP A 183 -0.26 -0.20 -1.60
N GLU A 184 0.33 -0.99 -0.71
CA GLU A 184 1.69 -0.85 -0.17
C GLU A 184 2.20 0.58 0.12
N PRO A 185 1.48 1.42 0.90
CA PRO A 185 2.03 2.69 1.35
C PRO A 185 3.27 2.47 2.22
N GLN A 186 4.28 3.34 2.05
CA GLN A 186 5.60 3.23 2.68
C GLN A 186 6.28 4.59 2.90
N TYR A 187 7.38 4.64 3.66
CA TYR A 187 8.11 5.89 3.93
C TYR A 187 9.55 5.99 3.41
N GLY A 188 10.18 4.90 2.98
CA GLY A 188 11.58 4.91 2.55
C GLY A 188 12.10 3.64 1.88
N ASN A 189 11.27 2.61 1.73
CA ASN A 189 11.57 1.26 1.21
C ASN A 189 13.04 0.85 1.33
N GLY A 190 13.49 0.64 2.58
CA GLY A 190 14.86 0.23 2.92
C GLY A 190 15.82 1.37 3.28
N ALA A 191 15.45 2.63 3.03
CA ALA A 191 16.21 3.80 3.48
C ALA A 191 15.81 4.27 4.87
N THR A 192 16.73 4.95 5.57
CA THR A 192 16.40 5.62 6.84
C THR A 192 15.42 6.78 6.57
N PRO A 193 14.18 6.73 7.11
CA PRO A 193 13.16 7.71 6.77
C PRO A 193 13.48 9.10 7.30
N TRP A 194 12.97 10.13 6.62
CA TRP A 194 13.03 11.49 7.13
C TRP A 194 11.79 12.28 6.76
N SER A 195 11.43 13.24 7.61
CA SER A 195 10.55 14.35 7.25
C SER A 195 11.05 15.62 7.93
N THR A 196 10.77 16.76 7.32
CA THR A 196 11.06 18.08 7.93
C THR A 196 10.22 18.31 9.19
N LEU A 197 9.19 17.50 9.42
CA LEU A 197 8.37 17.50 10.65
C LEU A 197 9.05 16.80 11.84
N PHE A 198 10.04 15.94 11.59
CA PHE A 198 10.63 15.08 12.64
C PHE A 198 11.24 15.87 13.81
N PRO A 199 11.99 16.98 13.61
CA PRO A 199 12.56 17.72 14.73
C PRO A 199 11.53 18.18 15.77
N GLU A 200 10.40 18.71 15.32
CA GLU A 200 9.33 19.17 16.21
C GLU A 200 8.60 17.99 16.87
N LEU A 201 8.20 17.00 16.07
CA LEU A 201 7.47 15.84 16.54
C LEU A 201 8.27 15.05 17.59
N PHE A 202 9.55 14.81 17.31
CA PHE A 202 10.43 14.03 18.17
C PHE A 202 10.70 14.75 19.49
N LEU A 203 11.01 16.05 19.45
CA LEU A 203 11.23 16.86 20.64
C LEU A 203 9.99 16.88 21.53
N LYS A 204 8.80 17.01 20.93
CA LYS A 204 7.53 17.01 21.66
C LYS A 204 7.24 15.67 22.33
N GLU A 205 7.56 14.56 21.68
CA GLU A 205 7.23 13.22 22.19
C GLU A 205 8.25 12.70 23.21
N TYR A 206 9.54 12.95 23.01
CA TYR A 206 10.61 12.36 23.82
C TYR A 206 11.41 13.36 24.67
N GLY A 207 11.22 14.67 24.46
CA GLY A 207 11.83 15.71 25.29
C GLY A 207 13.32 15.99 25.00
N TYR A 208 13.87 15.47 23.91
CA TYR A 208 15.24 15.76 23.49
C TYR A 208 15.36 15.90 21.96
N SER A 209 16.43 16.53 21.49
CA SER A 209 16.61 16.91 20.08
C SER A 209 17.02 15.73 19.22
N ILE A 210 16.23 15.41 18.18
CA ILE A 210 16.60 14.39 17.19
C ILE A 210 17.89 14.78 16.46
N THR A 211 18.05 16.06 16.11
CA THR A 211 19.19 16.55 15.32
C THR A 211 20.47 16.65 16.12
N ASP A 212 20.42 16.58 17.44
CA ASP A 212 21.64 16.51 18.26
C ASP A 212 22.12 15.08 18.42
N ASN A 213 21.32 14.09 17.99
CA ASN A 213 21.49 12.68 18.33
C ASN A 213 21.47 11.74 17.11
N LEU A 214 21.40 12.26 15.88
CA LEU A 214 21.37 11.46 14.63
C LEU A 214 22.52 10.43 14.48
N PRO A 215 23.76 10.65 14.98
CA PRO A 215 24.79 9.61 14.91
C PRO A 215 24.39 8.31 15.59
N PHE A 216 23.50 8.32 16.58
CA PHE A 216 22.98 7.09 17.18
C PHE A 216 22.25 6.16 16.19
N LEU A 217 21.79 6.65 15.03
CA LEU A 217 21.24 5.78 13.98
C LEU A 217 22.32 4.92 13.30
N TYR A 218 23.59 5.35 13.35
CA TYR A 218 24.68 4.79 12.56
C TYR A 218 25.83 4.22 13.40
N PHE A 219 25.92 4.59 14.68
CA PHE A 219 26.99 4.16 15.59
C PHE A 219 26.42 3.58 16.89
N ASP A 220 27.05 2.50 17.39
CA ASP A 220 26.66 1.75 18.59
C ASP A 220 27.29 2.33 19.86
N PHE A 221 26.93 3.57 20.18
CA PHE A 221 27.30 4.21 21.45
C PHE A 221 26.27 3.92 22.55
N ASP A 222 26.62 4.20 23.80
CA ASP A 222 25.67 4.10 24.92
C ASP A 222 24.46 5.03 24.68
N GLY A 223 23.25 4.49 24.82
CA GLY A 223 22.00 5.18 24.46
C GLY A 223 21.52 4.99 23.01
N ALA A 224 22.30 4.39 22.11
CA ALA A 224 21.91 4.19 20.71
C ALA A 224 20.64 3.34 20.55
N GLU A 225 20.50 2.27 21.33
CA GLU A 225 19.33 1.39 21.29
C GLU A 225 18.04 2.17 21.63
N LYS A 226 18.08 2.96 22.71
CA LYS A 226 16.95 3.81 23.10
C LYS A 226 16.62 4.82 22.00
N PHE A 227 17.63 5.49 21.45
CA PHE A 227 17.43 6.48 20.39
C PHE A 227 16.77 5.86 19.15
N ARG A 228 17.27 4.71 18.68
CA ARG A 228 16.71 4.02 17.51
C ARG A 228 15.28 3.58 17.77
N SER A 229 14.99 3.07 18.98
CA SER A 229 13.63 2.71 19.39
C SER A 229 12.70 3.92 19.36
N ASP A 230 13.07 5.05 20.00
CA ASP A 230 12.29 6.29 19.98
C ASP A 230 12.07 6.79 18.54
N PHE A 231 13.13 6.79 17.71
CA PHE A 231 13.08 7.24 16.32
C PHE A 231 12.08 6.46 15.48
N TYR A 232 12.22 5.13 15.46
CA TYR A 232 11.35 4.29 14.64
C TYR A 232 9.94 4.19 15.19
N ASN A 233 9.75 4.29 16.52
CA ASN A 233 8.40 4.36 17.10
C ASN A 233 7.66 5.64 16.70
N MET A 234 8.32 6.81 16.72
CA MET A 234 7.72 8.05 16.23
C MET A 234 7.46 7.96 14.73
N ALA A 235 8.41 7.47 13.93
CA ALA A 235 8.21 7.33 12.48
C ALA A 235 7.00 6.43 12.17
N ALA A 236 6.93 5.23 12.77
CA ALA A 236 5.82 4.30 12.61
C ALA A 236 4.48 4.91 13.03
N LYS A 237 4.45 5.60 14.17
CA LYS A 237 3.26 6.30 14.67
C LYS A 237 2.82 7.40 13.72
N GLN A 238 3.74 8.26 13.28
CA GLN A 238 3.43 9.38 12.39
C GLN A 238 2.98 8.92 11.01
N PHE A 239 3.62 7.90 10.44
CA PHE A 239 3.19 7.30 9.18
C PHE A 239 1.76 6.74 9.30
N ARG A 240 1.51 5.93 10.33
CA ARG A 240 0.19 5.33 10.58
C ARG A 240 -0.91 6.38 10.74
N THR A 241 -0.66 7.46 11.50
CA THR A 241 -1.67 8.49 11.76
C THR A 241 -1.86 9.46 10.60
N SER A 242 -0.76 9.86 9.94
CA SER A 242 -0.78 10.77 8.79
C SER A 242 -1.45 10.12 7.59
N PHE A 243 -1.06 8.88 7.26
CA PHE A 243 -1.50 8.18 6.06
C PHE A 243 -2.76 7.33 6.34
N ILE A 244 -2.58 6.20 7.01
CA ILE A 244 -3.59 5.14 7.07
C ILE A 244 -4.84 5.62 7.83
N LYS A 245 -4.65 6.19 9.02
CA LYS A 245 -5.76 6.70 9.83
C LYS A 245 -6.53 7.81 9.12
N GLN A 246 -5.85 8.72 8.43
CA GLN A 246 -6.53 9.82 7.76
C GLN A 246 -7.44 9.33 6.63
N MET A 247 -7.00 8.33 5.85
CA MET A 247 -7.85 7.69 4.84
C MET A 247 -8.98 6.88 5.48
N TYR A 248 -8.71 6.17 6.57
CA TYR A 248 -9.72 5.40 7.31
C TYR A 248 -10.83 6.29 7.85
N ASP A 249 -10.46 7.39 8.51
CA ASP A 249 -11.39 8.38 9.06
C ASP A 249 -12.24 8.96 7.93
N TRP A 250 -11.60 9.38 6.83
CA TRP A 250 -12.32 9.89 5.66
C TRP A 250 -13.30 8.87 5.10
N CYS A 251 -12.90 7.61 4.92
CA CYS A 251 -13.80 6.56 4.43
C CYS A 251 -14.99 6.35 5.38
N THR A 252 -14.72 6.31 6.69
CA THR A 252 -15.75 6.16 7.73
C THR A 252 -16.76 7.31 7.67
N GLU A 253 -16.29 8.55 7.59
CA GLU A 253 -17.13 9.76 7.50
C GLU A 253 -18.00 9.77 6.23
N HIS A 254 -17.52 9.17 5.14
CA HIS A 254 -18.21 9.12 3.84
C HIS A 254 -18.99 7.81 3.62
N ASN A 255 -19.19 7.00 4.67
CA ASN A 255 -19.92 5.74 4.64
C ASN A 255 -19.38 4.72 3.63
N CYS A 256 -18.07 4.74 3.35
CA CYS A 256 -17.40 3.71 2.56
C CYS A 256 -16.29 3.03 3.36
N ARG A 257 -15.68 2.01 2.77
CA ARG A 257 -14.68 1.17 3.44
C ARG A 257 -13.28 1.45 2.90
N LEU A 258 -12.29 1.10 3.72
CA LEU A 258 -10.88 1.10 3.36
C LEU A 258 -10.38 -0.32 3.54
N THR A 259 -9.83 -0.88 2.46
CA THR A 259 -9.13 -2.17 2.44
C THR A 259 -7.74 -1.95 1.83
N GLY A 260 -6.86 -2.91 1.98
CA GLY A 260 -5.50 -2.80 1.45
C GLY A 260 -4.48 -3.51 2.32
N HIS A 261 -3.22 -3.35 1.99
CA HIS A 261 -2.11 -3.95 2.72
C HIS A 261 -0.89 -3.02 2.74
N MET A 262 0.18 -3.47 3.38
CA MET A 262 1.33 -2.64 3.73
C MET A 262 2.57 -3.13 2.98
N MET A 263 3.49 -2.22 2.66
CA MET A 263 4.77 -2.59 2.04
C MET A 263 5.65 -3.45 2.97
N GLU A 264 6.36 -4.42 2.40
CA GLU A 264 7.49 -5.16 3.02
C GLU A 264 7.13 -5.94 4.31
N GLU A 265 6.00 -6.66 4.30
CA GLU A 265 5.44 -7.35 5.48
C GLU A 265 6.24 -8.59 5.95
N ASP A 266 7.13 -9.11 5.11
CA ASP A 266 7.79 -10.42 5.25
C ASP A 266 8.53 -10.65 6.57
N THR A 267 9.22 -9.62 7.09
CA THR A 267 10.07 -9.74 8.28
C THR A 267 10.05 -8.47 9.12
N LEU A 268 10.45 -8.56 10.39
CA LEU A 268 10.60 -7.37 11.23
C LEU A 268 11.65 -6.38 10.66
N LEU A 269 12.69 -6.90 10.00
CA LEU A 269 13.74 -6.07 9.41
C LEU A 269 13.22 -5.27 8.21
N THR A 270 12.50 -5.92 7.31
CA THR A 270 11.93 -5.29 6.11
C THR A 270 10.85 -4.28 6.49
N GLN A 271 10.01 -4.62 7.49
CA GLN A 271 9.01 -3.68 8.02
C GLN A 271 9.64 -2.41 8.58
N LEU A 272 10.76 -2.49 9.32
CA LEU A 272 11.49 -1.30 9.78
C LEU A 272 11.98 -0.41 8.63
N GLY A 273 12.28 -1.00 7.47
CA GLY A 273 12.69 -0.26 6.28
C GLY A 273 11.56 0.48 5.56
N ALA A 274 10.29 0.11 5.77
CA ALA A 274 9.17 0.61 4.96
C ALA A 274 8.02 1.23 5.76
N THR A 275 7.68 0.70 6.93
CA THR A 275 6.44 1.03 7.66
C THR A 275 6.64 1.18 9.17
N GLY A 276 7.70 0.62 9.74
CA GLY A 276 7.98 0.63 11.17
C GLY A 276 7.11 -0.34 11.97
N GLY A 277 6.48 -1.30 11.27
CA GLY A 277 5.58 -2.29 11.83
C GLY A 277 4.17 -2.23 11.22
N VAL A 278 3.63 -3.38 10.83
CA VAL A 278 2.35 -3.44 10.09
C VAL A 278 1.12 -3.67 10.98
N MET A 279 1.28 -4.38 12.10
CA MET A 279 0.15 -4.77 12.96
C MET A 279 -0.67 -3.57 13.47
N ALA A 280 0.00 -2.49 13.89
CA ALA A 280 -0.71 -1.28 14.34
C ALA A 280 -1.45 -0.58 13.19
N CYS A 281 -0.97 -0.71 11.95
CA CYS A 281 -1.63 -0.13 10.78
C CYS A 281 -2.98 -0.80 10.49
N TYR A 282 -3.10 -2.11 10.75
CA TYR A 282 -4.36 -2.84 10.57
C TYR A 282 -5.53 -2.31 11.42
N GLU A 283 -5.27 -1.54 12.49
CA GLU A 283 -6.30 -0.82 13.26
C GLU A 283 -7.09 0.17 12.39
N TYR A 284 -6.49 0.66 11.31
CA TYR A 284 -7.07 1.66 10.40
C TYR A 284 -7.42 1.08 9.04
N PHE A 285 -7.85 -0.19 9.00
CA PHE A 285 -8.47 -0.80 7.82
C PHE A 285 -9.81 -1.42 8.19
N HIS A 286 -10.86 -1.13 7.43
CA HIS A 286 -12.15 -1.79 7.60
C HIS A 286 -12.06 -3.29 7.27
N GLU A 287 -11.21 -3.62 6.31
CA GLU A 287 -10.83 -4.99 5.91
C GLU A 287 -9.30 -5.00 5.71
N PRO A 288 -8.50 -5.27 6.75
CA PRO A 288 -7.05 -5.35 6.57
C PRO A 288 -6.70 -6.51 5.65
N GLY A 289 -5.71 -6.31 4.80
CA GLY A 289 -5.17 -7.31 3.90
C GLY A 289 -3.67 -7.51 4.08
N ILE A 290 -3.16 -8.50 3.37
CA ILE A 290 -1.72 -8.76 3.19
C ILE A 290 -1.38 -8.92 1.71
N ASP A 291 -0.11 -8.81 1.38
CA ASP A 291 0.43 -9.23 0.09
C ASP A 291 1.06 -10.65 0.19
N TRP A 292 0.59 -11.56 -0.67
CA TRP A 292 1.21 -12.86 -0.91
C TRP A 292 1.21 -13.22 -2.41
N LEU A 293 2.04 -12.53 -3.20
CA LEU A 293 2.13 -12.77 -4.65
C LEU A 293 2.49 -14.21 -5.01
N GLY A 294 3.69 -14.66 -4.64
CA GLY A 294 4.39 -15.77 -5.32
C GLY A 294 3.83 -17.18 -5.12
N ARG A 295 4.32 -18.11 -5.97
CA ARG A 295 3.96 -19.54 -6.03
C ARG A 295 4.53 -20.40 -4.89
N LYS A 296 4.54 -19.92 -3.66
CA LYS A 296 5.09 -20.65 -2.49
C LYS A 296 4.19 -20.51 -1.27
N ILE A 297 4.27 -21.48 -0.36
CA ILE A 297 3.94 -21.27 1.06
C ILE A 297 5.23 -20.97 1.84
N SER A 298 5.13 -20.34 3.00
CA SER A 298 6.31 -20.01 3.81
C SER A 298 6.00 -20.04 5.31
N THR A 299 6.74 -19.30 6.11
CA THR A 299 6.46 -19.09 7.53
C THR A 299 5.10 -18.41 7.69
N PRO A 300 4.36 -18.65 8.78
CA PRO A 300 3.04 -18.04 8.99
C PRO A 300 3.11 -16.55 9.32
N PHE A 301 4.29 -15.93 9.32
CA PHE A 301 4.54 -14.60 9.87
C PHE A 301 3.58 -13.52 9.29
N ILE A 302 3.47 -13.41 7.97
CA ILE A 302 2.58 -12.44 7.30
C ILE A 302 1.10 -12.67 7.67
N PRO A 303 0.46 -13.81 7.32
CA PRO A 303 -0.96 -14.00 7.62
C PRO A 303 -1.27 -14.06 9.11
N LYS A 304 -0.32 -14.44 9.96
CA LYS A 304 -0.55 -14.51 11.41
C LYS A 304 -0.55 -13.13 12.07
N GLN A 305 0.23 -12.18 11.56
CA GLN A 305 0.13 -10.78 12.00
C GLN A 305 -1.27 -10.23 11.69
N LEU A 306 -1.72 -10.41 10.46
CA LEU A 306 -3.04 -10.00 10.00
C LEU A 306 -4.16 -10.64 10.83
N GLY A 307 -4.17 -11.97 10.91
CA GLY A 307 -5.21 -12.72 11.62
C GLY A 307 -5.27 -12.40 13.11
N SER A 308 -4.12 -12.12 13.75
CA SER A 308 -4.07 -11.74 15.16
C SER A 308 -4.75 -10.39 15.44
N VAL A 309 -4.50 -9.38 14.61
CA VAL A 309 -5.10 -8.05 14.80
C VAL A 309 -6.57 -8.06 14.38
N ALA A 310 -6.88 -8.66 13.23
CA ALA A 310 -8.24 -8.72 12.72
C ALA A 310 -9.20 -9.42 13.70
N ARG A 311 -8.77 -10.52 14.35
CA ARG A 311 -9.58 -11.18 15.38
C ARG A 311 -9.83 -10.32 16.61
N GLN A 312 -8.84 -9.56 17.06
CA GLN A 312 -9.02 -8.63 18.20
C GLN A 312 -10.01 -7.51 17.87
N LEU A 313 -10.09 -7.11 16.60
CA LEU A 313 -10.94 -6.02 16.13
C LEU A 313 -12.28 -6.50 15.54
N GLY A 314 -12.52 -7.81 15.47
CA GLY A 314 -13.71 -8.39 14.85
C GLY A 314 -13.82 -8.08 13.35
N ARG A 315 -12.70 -8.12 12.63
CA ARG A 315 -12.62 -7.74 11.21
C ARG A 315 -12.36 -8.94 10.31
N LYS A 316 -12.89 -8.84 9.09
CA LYS A 316 -12.53 -9.73 7.98
C LYS A 316 -11.12 -9.41 7.49
N THR A 317 -10.53 -10.38 6.80
CA THR A 317 -9.16 -10.30 6.30
C THR A 317 -9.10 -10.58 4.81
N LEU A 318 -8.22 -9.88 4.10
CA LEU A 318 -7.99 -10.05 2.67
C LEU A 318 -6.57 -10.54 2.43
N THR A 319 -6.34 -11.18 1.29
CA THR A 319 -4.99 -11.38 0.75
C THR A 319 -4.98 -11.01 -0.72
N GLU A 320 -4.03 -10.18 -1.11
CA GLU A 320 -3.63 -10.10 -2.51
C GLU A 320 -2.76 -11.33 -2.84
N SER A 321 -3.12 -12.11 -3.84
CA SER A 321 -2.39 -13.34 -4.14
C SER A 321 -2.39 -13.71 -5.61
N PHE A 322 -1.43 -14.57 -5.97
CA PHE A 322 -1.30 -15.26 -7.26
C PHE A 322 -0.57 -14.52 -8.38
N ALA A 323 -0.07 -13.32 -8.11
CA ALA A 323 0.91 -12.72 -9.01
C ALA A 323 2.19 -13.56 -9.03
N LEU A 324 2.97 -13.49 -10.11
CA LEU A 324 4.23 -14.25 -10.22
C LEU A 324 4.09 -15.79 -10.09
N CYS A 325 2.88 -16.34 -10.20
CA CYS A 325 2.65 -17.78 -10.25
C CYS A 325 3.00 -18.42 -11.60
N GLY A 326 3.14 -17.60 -12.65
CA GLY A 326 3.37 -18.06 -14.01
C GLY A 326 2.12 -18.55 -14.71
N TRP A 327 2.15 -18.52 -16.05
CA TRP A 327 1.01 -18.93 -16.90
C TRP A 327 0.67 -20.43 -16.83
N ASP A 328 1.59 -21.23 -16.33
CA ASP A 328 1.47 -22.68 -16.17
C ASP A 328 0.86 -23.10 -14.81
N VAL A 329 0.42 -22.12 -13.99
CA VAL A 329 -0.17 -22.42 -12.68
C VAL A 329 -1.48 -23.21 -12.79
N SER A 330 -1.65 -24.20 -11.91
CA SER A 330 -2.87 -24.98 -11.80
C SER A 330 -3.78 -24.50 -10.66
N LEU A 331 -5.09 -24.74 -10.77
CA LEU A 331 -6.05 -24.47 -9.70
C LEU A 331 -5.72 -25.21 -8.39
N ASN A 332 -5.08 -26.38 -8.47
CA ASN A 332 -4.64 -27.12 -7.30
C ASN A 332 -3.55 -26.37 -6.52
N GLU A 333 -2.63 -25.71 -7.22
CA GLU A 333 -1.58 -24.90 -6.59
C GLU A 333 -2.15 -23.63 -5.98
N LEU A 334 -3.04 -22.93 -6.69
CA LEU A 334 -3.75 -21.76 -6.14
C LEU A 334 -4.54 -22.12 -4.88
N LYS A 335 -5.22 -23.27 -4.89
CA LYS A 335 -5.93 -23.81 -3.72
C LYS A 335 -4.99 -24.14 -2.57
N TRP A 336 -3.86 -24.78 -2.85
CA TRP A 336 -2.87 -25.14 -1.83
C TRP A 336 -2.30 -23.89 -1.13
N ILE A 337 -1.95 -22.86 -1.90
CA ILE A 337 -1.49 -21.56 -1.37
C ILE A 337 -2.58 -20.93 -0.50
N MET A 338 -3.80 -20.84 -1.01
CA MET A 338 -4.90 -20.17 -0.30
C MET A 338 -5.30 -20.89 0.99
N GLN A 339 -5.36 -22.24 0.99
CA GLN A 339 -5.66 -23.01 2.19
C GLN A 339 -4.64 -22.77 3.30
N TRP A 340 -3.35 -22.67 2.96
CA TRP A 340 -2.31 -22.37 3.93
C TRP A 340 -2.50 -20.97 4.54
N GLN A 341 -2.83 -19.97 3.73
CA GLN A 341 -3.11 -18.62 4.23
C GLN A 341 -4.37 -18.58 5.11
N MET A 342 -5.41 -19.32 4.73
CA MET A 342 -6.67 -19.40 5.48
C MET A 342 -6.49 -19.97 6.89
N VAL A 343 -5.71 -21.04 7.03
CA VAL A 343 -5.40 -21.63 8.34
C VAL A 343 -4.67 -20.62 9.25
N ASN A 344 -3.96 -19.64 8.67
CA ASN A 344 -3.19 -18.66 9.41
C ASN A 344 -3.92 -17.33 9.69
N GLY A 345 -5.11 -17.11 9.13
CA GLY A 345 -5.96 -15.97 9.48
C GLY A 345 -6.57 -15.20 8.30
N VAL A 346 -6.31 -15.60 7.06
CA VAL A 346 -6.95 -15.00 5.87
C VAL A 346 -8.35 -15.57 5.65
N THR A 347 -9.31 -14.73 5.24
CA THR A 347 -10.73 -15.13 5.10
C THR A 347 -11.31 -14.76 3.73
N SER A 348 -10.73 -13.80 3.03
CA SER A 348 -11.14 -13.34 1.70
C SER A 348 -9.94 -13.26 0.76
N LEU A 349 -10.19 -13.31 -0.54
CA LEU A 349 -9.15 -13.39 -1.58
C LEU A 349 -9.33 -12.25 -2.59
N CYS A 350 -8.22 -11.55 -2.84
CA CYS A 350 -8.02 -10.63 -3.95
C CYS A 350 -6.98 -11.24 -4.92
N PRO A 351 -7.43 -11.94 -5.96
CA PRO A 351 -6.55 -12.37 -7.04
C PRO A 351 -5.85 -11.18 -7.67
N HIS A 352 -4.53 -11.25 -7.74
CA HIS A 352 -3.70 -10.45 -8.63
C HIS A 352 -3.37 -11.32 -9.85
N LEU A 353 -3.94 -11.10 -11.03
CA LEU A 353 -4.94 -10.08 -11.37
C LEU A 353 -5.82 -10.57 -12.52
N GLU A 354 -6.86 -9.82 -12.87
CA GLU A 354 -7.66 -10.00 -14.08
C GLU A 354 -7.29 -8.89 -15.06
N GLY A 355 -6.60 -9.26 -16.13
CA GLY A 355 -6.21 -8.30 -17.17
C GLY A 355 -7.40 -7.88 -18.02
N TYR A 356 -7.68 -6.57 -18.11
CA TYR A 356 -8.62 -6.04 -19.11
C TYR A 356 -8.16 -6.41 -20.53
N SER A 357 -6.85 -6.34 -20.77
CA SER A 357 -6.21 -6.72 -22.03
C SER A 357 -4.87 -7.39 -21.74
N LEU A 358 -4.54 -8.45 -22.49
CA LEU A 358 -3.21 -9.08 -22.49
C LEU A 358 -2.34 -8.61 -23.66
N ARG A 359 -2.73 -7.55 -24.36
CA ARG A 359 -2.04 -7.10 -25.57
C ARG A 359 -0.66 -6.51 -25.27
N GLY A 360 0.35 -6.98 -25.99
CA GLY A 360 1.71 -6.45 -25.89
C GLY A 360 2.37 -6.81 -24.55
N GLU A 361 3.01 -5.84 -23.90
CA GLU A 361 3.70 -6.02 -22.62
C GLU A 361 2.76 -6.40 -21.45
N ARG A 362 1.45 -6.15 -21.58
CA ARG A 362 0.45 -6.44 -20.53
C ARG A 362 0.42 -7.91 -20.11
N LYS A 363 0.72 -8.85 -21.01
CA LYS A 363 0.80 -10.29 -20.68
C LYS A 363 2.02 -10.66 -19.80
N ARG A 364 2.95 -9.73 -19.60
CA ARG A 364 4.14 -9.89 -18.77
C ARG A 364 4.01 -9.21 -17.41
N ASP A 365 2.89 -8.55 -17.16
CA ASP A 365 2.56 -7.90 -15.89
C ASP A 365 2.29 -8.97 -14.82
N TYR A 366 3.37 -9.41 -14.16
CA TYR A 366 3.39 -10.35 -13.03
C TYR A 366 2.41 -11.55 -13.18
N PRO A 367 2.56 -12.38 -14.23
CA PRO A 367 1.59 -13.44 -14.57
C PRO A 367 1.42 -14.50 -13.45
N ALA A 368 0.28 -15.19 -13.37
CA ALA A 368 -0.79 -15.24 -14.38
C ALA A 368 -1.85 -14.14 -14.23
N SER A 369 -2.48 -13.79 -15.36
CA SER A 369 -3.78 -13.12 -15.33
C SER A 369 -4.86 -14.17 -15.11
N VAL A 370 -5.43 -14.26 -13.90
CA VAL A 370 -6.41 -15.27 -13.47
C VAL A 370 -7.81 -14.93 -13.99
N PHE A 371 -7.96 -14.86 -15.31
CA PHE A 371 -9.20 -14.41 -15.95
C PHE A 371 -9.57 -15.22 -17.20
N TYR A 372 -10.57 -14.76 -17.96
CA TYR A 372 -11.14 -15.50 -19.11
C TYR A 372 -10.14 -15.86 -20.21
N GLN A 373 -8.93 -15.31 -20.19
CA GLN A 373 -7.87 -15.69 -21.12
C GLN A 373 -7.20 -17.02 -20.75
N LEU A 374 -7.37 -17.53 -19.52
CA LEU A 374 -6.93 -18.85 -19.13
C LEU A 374 -7.92 -19.92 -19.61
N PRO A 375 -7.44 -21.05 -20.16
CA PRO A 375 -8.28 -22.05 -20.83
C PRO A 375 -9.23 -22.78 -19.88
N TRP A 376 -8.99 -22.74 -18.57
CA TRP A 376 -9.80 -23.40 -17.54
C TRP A 376 -10.70 -22.43 -16.77
N PHE A 377 -10.64 -21.12 -17.03
CA PHE A 377 -11.33 -20.12 -16.21
C PHE A 377 -12.85 -20.33 -16.21
N LYS A 378 -13.45 -20.48 -17.40
CA LYS A 378 -14.90 -20.60 -17.54
C LYS A 378 -15.45 -21.89 -16.93
N GLU A 379 -14.72 -22.98 -17.05
CA GLU A 379 -15.20 -24.31 -16.68
C GLU A 379 -14.86 -24.68 -15.23
N ALA A 380 -13.73 -24.19 -14.69
CA ALA A 380 -13.17 -24.70 -13.44
C ALA A 380 -12.96 -23.64 -12.34
N TYR A 381 -13.04 -22.33 -12.64
CA TYR A 381 -12.83 -21.32 -11.61
C TYR A 381 -13.99 -21.22 -10.62
N LYS A 382 -15.24 -21.39 -11.05
CA LYS A 382 -16.42 -21.27 -10.17
C LYS A 382 -16.39 -22.22 -8.97
N PRO A 383 -16.13 -23.53 -9.12
CA PRO A 383 -15.97 -24.42 -7.96
C PRO A 383 -14.84 -23.98 -7.00
N PHE A 384 -13.75 -23.43 -7.53
CA PHE A 384 -12.66 -22.87 -6.73
C PHE A 384 -13.14 -21.62 -5.95
N ALA A 385 -13.79 -20.68 -6.62
CA ALA A 385 -14.34 -19.47 -5.99
C ALA A 385 -15.35 -19.80 -4.89
N GLU A 386 -16.27 -20.73 -5.16
CA GLU A 386 -17.25 -21.19 -4.16
C GLU A 386 -16.58 -21.84 -2.95
N PHE A 387 -15.54 -22.66 -3.17
CA PHE A 387 -14.76 -23.25 -2.08
C PHE A 387 -14.15 -22.16 -1.19
N ILE A 388 -13.45 -21.19 -1.79
CA ILE A 388 -12.82 -20.09 -1.07
C ILE A 388 -13.85 -19.26 -0.28
N CYS A 389 -14.95 -18.85 -0.93
CA CYS A 389 -15.98 -18.03 -0.29
C CYS A 389 -16.69 -18.76 0.86
N LYS A 390 -17.01 -20.05 0.70
CA LYS A 390 -17.67 -20.87 1.74
C LYS A 390 -16.73 -21.09 2.92
N THR A 391 -15.47 -21.48 2.67
CA THR A 391 -14.49 -21.69 3.74
C THR A 391 -14.19 -20.39 4.48
N GLY A 392 -13.97 -19.29 3.77
CA GLY A 392 -13.77 -17.97 4.37
C GLY A 392 -14.92 -17.56 5.28
N THR A 393 -16.17 -17.75 4.83
CA THR A 393 -17.36 -17.43 5.64
C THR A 393 -17.41 -18.21 6.95
N LEU A 394 -16.95 -19.47 6.96
CA LEU A 394 -16.90 -20.30 8.17
C LEU A 394 -15.79 -19.84 9.14
N LEU A 395 -14.72 -19.24 8.63
CA LEU A 395 -13.60 -18.75 9.43
C LEU A 395 -13.86 -17.38 10.07
N ASP A 396 -14.86 -16.64 9.57
CA ASP A 396 -15.33 -15.37 10.12
C ASP A 396 -16.36 -15.53 11.25
N LEU A 397 -16.88 -16.75 11.48
CA LEU A 397 -17.75 -17.09 12.61
C LEU A 397 -16.92 -17.23 13.90
#